data_AF-A0A9X9WNC1-F1
#
_entry.id   AF-A0A9X9WNC1-F1
#
_cell.length_a   1.000
_cell.length_b   1.000
_cell.length_c   1.000
_cell.angle_alpha   90.00
_cell.angle_beta   90.00
_cell.angle_gamma   90.00
#
_symmetry.space_group_name_H-M   'P 1'
#
loop_
_entity.id
_entity.type
_entity.pdbx_description
1 polymer ?
#
loop_
_entity_poly.entity_id
_entity_poly.type
_entity_poly.pdbx_seq_one_letter_code
_entity_poly.pdbx_strand_id
1 'polypeptide(L)'
;MFAAPDSIKGWHAHIYYDPTTREAAARLREGIAQAFPEARLGRWHDVPVGPHPQAMYQVAFDPALFPTLMPFIALNREGLTVLVHPETGRQKADHLEHAVWMGAVLPLDASVLPD
;
A
#
# COMPACT_ATOMS: atom_id res chain seq x y z
N MET A 1 23.47 -13.09 -0.62
CA MET A 1 23.00 -13.29 -2.01
C MET A 1 21.84 -12.34 -2.23
N PHE A 2 21.80 -11.60 -3.34
CA PHE A 2 20.68 -10.68 -3.63
C PHE A 2 19.46 -11.47 -4.11
N ALA A 3 18.26 -11.06 -3.70
CA ALA A 3 17.01 -11.64 -4.22
C ALA A 3 16.77 -11.15 -5.65
N ALA A 4 16.28 -12.03 -6.52
CA ALA A 4 15.95 -11.69 -7.90
C ALA A 4 14.60 -10.95 -7.94
N PRO A 5 14.47 -9.84 -8.71
CA PRO A 5 13.22 -9.07 -8.77
C PRO A 5 11.99 -9.85 -9.25
N ASP A 6 12.18 -10.92 -10.03
CA ASP A 6 11.11 -11.83 -10.50
C ASP A 6 10.50 -12.71 -9.39
N SER A 7 11.07 -12.69 -8.18
CA SER A 7 10.45 -13.28 -6.99
C SER A 7 9.21 -12.52 -6.52
N ILE A 8 9.03 -11.25 -6.93
CA ILE A 8 7.87 -10.44 -6.58
C ILE A 8 6.68 -10.86 -7.44
N LYS A 9 5.61 -11.35 -6.81
CA LYS A 9 4.41 -11.84 -7.50
C LYS A 9 3.29 -10.80 -7.59
N GLY A 10 3.38 -9.74 -6.80
CA GLY A 10 2.41 -8.67 -6.72
C GLY A 10 2.91 -7.57 -5.79
N TRP A 11 2.13 -6.51 -5.68
CA TRP A 11 2.36 -5.42 -4.75
C TRP A 11 1.05 -5.02 -4.09
N HIS A 12 1.15 -4.59 -2.84
CA HIS A 12 0.08 -3.91 -2.14
C HIS A 12 0.51 -2.49 -1.76
N ALA A 13 -0.34 -1.52 -2.05
CA ALA A 13 -0.29 -0.19 -1.44
C ALA A 13 -1.42 -0.06 -0.42
N HIS A 14 -1.09 0.36 0.80
CA HIS A 14 -2.03 0.65 1.88
C HIS A 14 -2.05 2.15 2.08
N ILE A 15 -3.18 2.77 1.74
CA ILE A 15 -3.38 4.22 1.85
C ILE A 15 -4.02 4.48 3.20
N TYR A 16 -3.25 5.09 4.11
CA TYR A 16 -3.71 5.42 5.45
C TYR A 16 -4.42 6.75 5.48
N TYR A 17 -5.46 6.82 6.31
CA TYR A 17 -6.23 8.04 6.52
C TYR A 17 -6.77 8.09 7.96
N ASP A 18 -7.29 9.24 8.31
CA ASP A 18 -8.04 9.51 9.54
C ASP A 18 -9.34 10.27 9.19
N PRO A 19 -10.21 10.60 10.16
CA PRO A 19 -11.44 11.31 9.86
C PRO A 19 -11.26 12.64 9.11
N THR A 20 -10.12 13.32 9.27
CA THR A 20 -9.83 14.61 8.62
C THR A 20 -9.30 14.45 7.20
N THR A 21 -8.69 13.30 6.88
CA THR A 21 -8.05 13.03 5.58
C THR A 21 -8.82 12.03 4.71
N ARG A 22 -9.93 11.47 5.21
CA ARG A 22 -10.74 10.46 4.51
C ARG A 22 -11.25 10.91 3.13
N GLU A 23 -11.60 12.18 2.95
CA GLU A 23 -12.03 12.69 1.64
C GLU A 23 -10.89 12.71 0.62
N ALA A 24 -9.67 13.08 1.05
CA ALA A 24 -8.48 12.99 0.19
C ALA A 24 -8.19 11.54 -0.20
N ALA A 25 -8.34 10.61 0.76
CA ALA A 25 -8.20 9.18 0.51
C ALA A 25 -9.24 8.69 -0.52
N ALA A 26 -10.47 9.21 -0.47
CA ALA A 26 -11.52 8.85 -1.43
C ALA A 26 -11.20 9.36 -2.85
N ARG A 27 -10.73 10.61 -2.98
CA ARG A 27 -10.30 11.16 -4.28
C ARG A 27 -9.14 10.37 -4.88
N LEU A 28 -8.13 10.02 -4.06
CA LEU A 28 -7.03 9.18 -4.52
C LEU A 28 -7.54 7.80 -4.96
N ARG A 29 -8.43 7.17 -4.20
CA ARG A 29 -9.02 5.87 -4.53
C ARG A 29 -9.76 5.89 -5.87
N GLU A 30 -10.56 6.93 -6.11
CA GLU A 30 -11.29 7.13 -7.37
C GLU A 30 -10.32 7.39 -8.54
N GLY A 31 -9.31 8.24 -8.35
CA GLY A 31 -8.28 8.50 -9.34
C GLY A 31 -7.51 7.23 -9.74
N ILE A 32 -7.16 6.39 -8.77
CA ILE A 32 -6.55 5.08 -9.03
C ILE A 32 -7.51 4.18 -9.82
N ALA A 33 -8.78 4.10 -9.42
CA ALA A 33 -9.78 3.27 -10.12
C ALA A 33 -9.93 3.64 -11.60
N GLN A 34 -9.87 4.94 -11.90
CA GLN A 34 -10.03 5.46 -13.24
C GLN A 34 -8.77 5.28 -14.10
N ALA A 35 -7.59 5.56 -13.54
CA ALA A 35 -6.33 5.54 -14.29
C ALA A 35 -5.70 4.14 -14.40
N PHE A 36 -6.03 3.23 -13.47
CA PHE A 36 -5.45 1.89 -13.37
C PHE A 36 -6.55 0.85 -13.11
N PRO A 37 -7.43 0.59 -14.09
CA PRO A 37 -8.56 -0.33 -13.91
C PRO A 37 -8.14 -1.78 -13.60
N GLU A 38 -6.89 -2.15 -13.90
CA GLU A 38 -6.32 -3.46 -13.57
C GLU A 38 -5.89 -3.56 -12.09
N ALA A 39 -5.75 -2.45 -11.38
CA ALA A 39 -5.48 -2.45 -9.94
C ALA A 39 -6.76 -2.81 -9.17
N ARG A 40 -6.63 -3.73 -8.21
CA ARG A 40 -7.74 -4.20 -7.38
C ARG A 40 -7.84 -3.39 -6.09
N LEU A 41 -8.91 -2.61 -5.98
CA LEU A 41 -9.21 -1.83 -4.78
C LEU A 41 -9.89 -2.67 -3.70
N GLY A 42 -9.27 -2.70 -2.52
CA GLY A 42 -9.81 -3.33 -1.33
C GLY A 42 -10.99 -2.57 -0.72
N ARG A 43 -11.53 -3.16 0.35
CA ARG A 43 -12.55 -2.53 1.19
C ARG A 43 -11.92 -1.40 2.02
N TRP A 44 -12.78 -0.46 2.41
CA TRP A 44 -12.43 0.53 3.42
C TRP A 44 -12.37 -0.15 4.79
N HIS A 45 -11.30 0.13 5.55
CA HIS A 45 -11.17 -0.23 6.94
C HIS A 45 -11.07 1.06 7.75
N ASP A 46 -12.21 1.54 8.26
CA ASP A 46 -12.28 2.77 9.07
C ASP A 46 -11.72 2.61 10.50
N VAL A 47 -11.02 1.50 10.76
CA VAL A 47 -10.33 1.16 12.01
C VAL A 47 -9.02 0.42 11.70
N PRO A 48 -8.04 0.38 12.63
CA PRO A 48 -6.86 -0.47 12.50
C PRO A 48 -7.24 -1.95 12.28
N VAL A 49 -6.54 -2.62 11.36
CA VAL A 49 -6.76 -4.04 11.04
C VAL A 49 -5.44 -4.73 10.73
N GLY A 50 -5.24 -5.95 11.24
CA GLY A 50 -4.00 -6.70 11.01
C GLY A 50 -2.77 -5.89 11.46
N PRO A 51 -1.71 -5.78 10.63
CA PRO A 51 -0.49 -5.04 10.99
C PRO A 51 -0.67 -3.51 10.91
N HIS A 52 -1.82 -3.02 10.43
CA HIS A 52 -2.03 -1.63 10.06
C HIS A 52 -2.50 -0.80 11.26
N PRO A 53 -1.73 0.21 11.72
CA PRO A 53 -2.01 0.92 12.97
C PRO A 53 -3.08 2.02 12.84
N GLN A 54 -3.59 2.27 11.62
CA GLN A 54 -4.56 3.32 11.31
C GLN A 54 -5.62 2.78 10.34
N ALA A 55 -6.69 3.56 10.13
CA ALA A 55 -7.65 3.29 9.08
C ALA A 55 -6.97 3.34 7.70
N MET A 56 -7.33 2.40 6.82
CA MET A 56 -6.72 2.29 5.50
C MET A 56 -7.63 1.61 4.48
N TYR A 57 -7.26 1.70 3.21
CA TYR A 57 -7.66 0.73 2.20
C TYR A 57 -6.45 0.20 1.44
N GLN A 58 -6.57 -1.02 0.94
CA GLN A 58 -5.55 -1.67 0.13
C GLN A 58 -5.79 -1.42 -1.37
N VAL A 59 -4.71 -1.31 -2.14
CA VAL A 59 -4.67 -1.40 -3.60
C VAL A 59 -3.70 -2.52 -3.96
N ALA A 60 -4.21 -3.59 -4.57
CA ALA A 60 -3.37 -4.69 -5.06
C ALA A 60 -3.13 -4.56 -6.57
N PHE A 61 -1.89 -4.77 -7.02
CA PHE A 61 -1.53 -4.59 -8.43
C PHE A 61 -0.36 -5.47 -8.85
N ASP A 62 -0.32 -5.83 -10.13
CA ASP A 62 0.76 -6.62 -10.72
C ASP A 62 2.08 -5.83 -10.79
N PRO A 63 3.25 -6.50 -10.76
CA PRO A 63 4.56 -5.84 -10.86
C PRO A 63 4.71 -4.92 -12.08
N ALA A 64 4.03 -5.22 -13.18
CA ALA A 64 4.06 -4.42 -14.41
C ALA A 64 3.44 -3.01 -14.24
N LEU A 65 2.52 -2.82 -13.28
CA LEU A 65 1.93 -1.52 -12.99
C LEU A 65 2.80 -0.64 -12.09
N PHE A 66 3.81 -1.21 -11.42
CA PHE A 66 4.64 -0.47 -10.46
C PHE A 66 5.26 0.81 -11.05
N PRO A 67 5.85 0.82 -12.26
CA PRO A 67 6.50 2.01 -12.81
C PRO A 67 5.55 3.17 -13.11
N THR A 68 4.24 2.92 -13.21
CA THR A 68 3.23 3.95 -13.57
C THR A 68 2.32 4.31 -12.40
N LEU A 69 1.89 3.33 -11.60
CA LEU A 69 1.05 3.56 -10.43
C LEU A 69 1.81 4.27 -9.30
N MET A 70 3.08 3.91 -9.06
CA MET A 70 3.85 4.53 -7.98
C MET A 70 4.06 6.04 -8.18
N PRO A 71 4.49 6.54 -9.36
CA PRO A 71 4.53 7.98 -9.62
C PRO A 71 3.16 8.66 -9.51
N PHE A 72 2.09 7.99 -9.97
CA PHE A 72 0.74 8.55 -9.85
C PHE A 72 0.36 8.78 -8.38
N ILE A 73 0.58 7.79 -7.50
CA ILE A 73 0.33 7.95 -6.06
C ILE A 73 1.23 9.03 -5.48
N ALA A 74 2.53 9.03 -5.83
CA ALA A 74 3.48 10.01 -5.31
C ALA A 74 3.05 11.47 -5.59
N LEU A 75 2.52 11.73 -6.79
CA LEU A 75 2.08 13.05 -7.23
C LEU A 75 0.69 13.44 -6.69
N ASN A 76 -0.20 12.47 -6.46
CA ASN A 76 -1.61 12.72 -6.20
C ASN A 76 -2.07 12.34 -4.79
N ARG A 77 -1.19 11.88 -3.90
CA ARG A 77 -1.59 11.40 -2.55
C ARG A 77 -2.06 12.48 -1.58
N GLU A 78 -2.06 13.76 -1.93
CA GLU A 78 -2.60 14.85 -1.10
C GLU A 78 -2.12 14.83 0.37
N GLY A 79 -0.86 14.43 0.62
CA GLY A 79 -0.28 14.33 1.97
C GLY A 79 -0.54 13.02 2.71
N LEU A 80 -1.39 12.12 2.20
CA LEU A 80 -1.70 10.81 2.80
C LEU A 80 -0.44 9.95 2.95
N THR A 81 -0.35 9.21 4.05
CA THR A 81 0.72 8.24 4.25
C THR A 81 0.41 6.95 3.51
N VAL A 82 1.37 6.39 2.78
CA VAL A 82 1.20 5.16 2.00
C VAL A 82 2.34 4.19 2.29
N LEU A 83 1.99 2.97 2.72
CA LEU A 83 2.88 1.81 2.74
C LEU A 83 2.73 1.07 1.42
N VAL A 84 3.83 0.76 0.75
CA VAL A 84 3.84 -0.11 -0.44
C VAL A 84 4.79 -1.26 -0.19
N HIS A 85 4.33 -2.50 -0.30
CA HIS A 85 5.18 -3.67 -0.11
C HIS A 85 5.01 -4.70 -1.22
N PRO A 86 6.08 -5.45 -1.55
CA PRO A 86 5.98 -6.54 -2.51
C PRO A 86 5.25 -7.74 -1.89
N GLU A 87 4.86 -8.69 -2.74
CA GLU A 87 4.41 -10.01 -2.33
C GLU A 87 5.45 -11.04 -2.79
N THR A 88 6.40 -11.37 -1.91
CA THR A 88 7.46 -12.37 -2.14
C THR A 88 7.18 -13.72 -1.47
N GLY A 89 6.10 -13.78 -0.68
CA GLY A 89 5.76 -14.94 0.15
C GLY A 89 6.38 -14.89 1.56
N ARG A 90 7.12 -13.83 1.89
CA ARG A 90 7.72 -13.60 3.22
C ARG A 90 7.02 -12.43 3.87
N GLN A 91 5.81 -12.65 4.41
CA GLN A 91 4.89 -11.56 4.71
C GLN A 91 5.48 -10.55 5.69
N LYS A 92 6.11 -11.01 6.78
CA LYS A 92 6.73 -10.12 7.76
C LYS A 92 7.84 -9.28 7.12
N ALA A 93 8.75 -9.91 6.39
CA ALA A 93 9.85 -9.20 5.72
C ALA A 93 9.33 -8.23 4.65
N ASP A 94 8.29 -8.61 3.90
CA ASP A 94 7.66 -7.76 2.90
C ASP A 94 7.13 -6.46 3.52
N HIS A 95 6.45 -6.54 4.67
CA HIS A 95 5.87 -5.37 5.34
C HIS A 95 6.88 -4.50 6.09
N LEU A 96 7.96 -5.08 6.60
CA LEU A 96 8.89 -4.39 7.52
C LEU A 96 10.22 -4.02 6.87
N GLU A 97 10.75 -4.88 6.01
CA GLU A 97 12.11 -4.76 5.46
C GLU A 97 12.11 -4.36 3.99
N HIS A 98 11.21 -4.93 3.18
CA HIS A 98 11.12 -4.63 1.74
C HIS A 98 10.15 -3.48 1.43
N ALA A 99 9.52 -2.92 2.45
CA ALA A 99 8.52 -1.87 2.31
C ALA A 99 9.11 -0.55 1.80
N VAL A 100 8.33 0.12 0.96
CA VAL A 100 8.55 1.49 0.50
C VAL A 100 7.46 2.36 1.11
N TRP A 101 7.85 3.52 1.63
CA TRP A 101 6.92 4.47 2.24
C TRP A 101 6.88 5.79 1.49
N MET A 102 5.68 6.37 1.39
CA MET A 102 5.47 7.76 0.99
C MET A 102 4.81 8.52 2.14
N GLY A 103 5.44 9.60 2.61
CA GLY A 103 4.98 10.31 3.81
C GLY A 103 5.66 9.78 5.06
N ALA A 104 4.90 9.57 6.14
CA ALA A 104 5.45 9.06 7.39
C ALA A 104 5.68 7.54 7.33
N VAL A 105 6.59 7.02 8.15
CA VAL A 105 6.70 5.58 8.42
C VAL A 105 5.90 5.29 9.69
N LEU A 106 4.86 4.47 9.59
CA LEU A 106 4.01 4.11 10.73
C LEU A 106 4.52 2.83 11.42
N PRO A 107 4.38 2.72 12.76
CA PRO A 107 4.80 1.54 13.50
C PRO A 107 3.78 0.40 13.29
N LEU A 108 4.04 -0.46 12.30
CA LEU A 108 3.20 -1.64 12.05
C LEU A 108 3.26 -2.63 13.22
N ASP A 109 2.17 -3.35 13.46
CA ASP A 109 2.16 -4.47 14.40
C ASP A 109 2.78 -5.71 13.75
N ALA A 110 4.07 -5.91 14.01
CA ALA A 110 4.81 -7.07 13.50
C ALA A 110 4.38 -8.40 14.11
N SER A 111 3.70 -8.40 15.27
CA SER A 111 3.37 -9.62 16.02
C SER A 111 2.29 -10.46 15.34
N VAL A 112 1.49 -9.84 14.47
CA VAL A 112 0.42 -10.49 13.73
C VAL A 112 0.83 -10.96 12.33
N LEU A 113 2.06 -10.69 11.92
CA LEU A 113 2.58 -11.10 10.62
C LEU A 113 3.27 -12.47 10.70
N PRO A 114 2.91 -13.43 9.84
CA PRO A 114 3.70 -14.64 9.67
C PRO A 114 5.02 -14.31 8.97
N ASP A 115 6.04 -15.12 9.23
CA ASP A 115 7.35 -14.97 8.58
C ASP A 115 7.27 -15.14 7.05
#